data_AF-A0ABD6W6E8-F1
#
_entry.id   AF-A0ABD6W6E8-F1
#
_cell.length_a   1.000
_cell.length_b   1.000
_cell.length_c   1.000
_cell.angle_alpha   90.00
_cell.angle_beta   90.00
_cell.angle_gamma   90.00
#
_symmetry.space_group_name_H-M   'P 1'
#
loop_
_entity.id
_entity.type
_entity.pdbx_description
1 polymer ?
#
loop_
_entity_poly.entity_id
_entity_poly.type
_entity_poly.pdbx_seq_one_letter_code
_entity_poly.pdbx_strand_id
1 'polypeptide(L)'
;MSVPISTADHSPEFSISHESFQSERLARRLALLETSIAEGERALRDKTDPRSGEPLPGACKGHCAQLISNLATERVLAEHIRAMIAARN
;
A
#
# COMPACT_ATOMS: atom_id res chain seq x y z
N MET A 1 51.39 12.21 -21.86
CA MET A 1 50.16 12.47 -22.64
C MET A 1 48.98 12.25 -21.71
N SER A 2 48.42 13.33 -21.16
CA SER A 2 47.31 13.26 -20.19
C SER A 2 46.00 13.35 -20.95
N VAL A 3 45.15 12.32 -20.84
CA VAL A 3 43.81 12.34 -21.42
C VAL A 3 42.90 13.08 -20.43
N PRO A 4 42.21 14.15 -20.83
CA PRO A 4 41.24 14.79 -19.94
C PRO A 4 39.99 13.91 -19.89
N ILE A 5 39.72 13.27 -18.76
CA ILE A 5 38.40 12.68 -18.52
C ILE A 5 37.49 13.84 -18.12
N SER A 6 36.84 14.43 -19.13
CA SER A 6 35.70 15.30 -18.95
C SER A 6 34.56 14.47 -18.35
N THR A 7 34.32 14.61 -17.05
CA THR A 7 33.10 14.13 -16.36
C THR A 7 32.06 15.25 -16.30
N ALA A 8 31.88 15.99 -17.41
CA ALA A 8 30.73 16.88 -17.56
C ALA A 8 29.69 16.14 -18.41
N ASP A 9 28.81 15.40 -17.74
CA ASP A 9 27.40 15.21 -18.11
C ASP A 9 26.71 14.30 -17.08
N HIS A 10 26.64 14.78 -15.84
CA HIS A 10 25.57 14.33 -14.96
C HIS A 10 24.36 15.22 -15.26
N SER A 11 23.47 14.74 -16.14
CA SER A 11 22.14 15.32 -16.33
C SER A 11 21.48 15.56 -14.96
N PRO A 12 21.03 16.79 -14.62
CA PRO A 12 20.30 17.06 -13.40
C PRO A 12 18.79 16.78 -13.53
N GLU A 13 18.35 16.05 -14.57
CA GLU A 13 16.93 16.01 -14.95
C GLU A 13 16.04 15.12 -14.07
N PHE A 14 16.60 14.39 -13.09
CA PHE A 14 15.81 13.59 -12.15
C PHE A 14 16.21 13.85 -10.69
N SER A 15 16.21 15.12 -10.28
CA SER A 15 16.15 15.41 -8.84
C SER A 15 14.73 15.16 -8.35
N ILE A 16 14.47 13.94 -7.88
CA ILE A 16 13.21 13.63 -7.17
C ILE A 16 13.12 14.58 -5.98
N SER A 17 12.21 15.56 -6.05
CA SER A 17 11.99 16.45 -4.92
C SER A 17 11.48 15.64 -3.73
N HIS A 18 11.88 16.03 -2.52
CA HIS A 18 11.41 15.36 -1.30
C HIS A 18 9.87 15.30 -1.25
N GLU A 19 9.21 16.35 -1.74
CA GLU A 19 7.75 16.42 -1.85
C GLU A 19 7.19 15.36 -2.82
N SER A 20 7.76 15.25 -4.03
CA SER A 20 7.39 14.21 -5.00
C SER A 20 7.58 12.81 -4.44
N PHE A 21 8.68 12.57 -3.72
CA PHE A 21 8.94 11.28 -3.07
C PHE A 21 7.90 10.95 -2.01
N GLN A 22 7.53 11.91 -1.15
CA GLN A 22 6.54 11.68 -0.10
C GLN A 22 5.14 11.43 -0.69
N SER A 23 4.75 12.19 -1.72
CA SER A 23 3.46 11.99 -2.40
C SER A 23 3.38 10.61 -3.06
N GLU A 24 4.42 10.20 -3.78
CA GLU A 24 4.48 8.86 -4.40
C GLU A 24 4.49 7.74 -3.35
N ARG A 25 5.20 7.94 -2.23
CA ARG A 25 5.21 7.01 -1.10
C ARG A 25 3.82 6.85 -0.47
N LEU A 26 3.09 7.95 -0.26
CA LEU A 26 1.73 7.92 0.26
C LEU A 26 0.77 7.23 -0.71
N ALA A 27 0.87 7.53 -2.00
CA ALA A 27 0.06 6.87 -3.03
C ALA A 27 0.30 5.35 -3.08
N ARG A 28 1.57 4.91 -3.06
CA ARG A 28 1.92 3.49 -2.97
C ARG A 28 1.36 2.83 -1.70
N ARG A 29 1.45 3.51 -0.55
CA ARG A 29 0.93 2.99 0.72
C ARG A 29 -0.60 2.83 0.66
N LEU A 30 -1.30 3.80 0.06
CA LEU A 30 -2.74 3.73 -0.13
C LEU A 30 -3.13 2.54 -1.02
N ALA A 31 -2.46 2.35 -2.15
CA ALA A 31 -2.74 1.23 -3.07
C ALA A 31 -2.55 -0.15 -2.41
N LEU A 32 -1.54 -0.29 -1.54
CA LEU A 32 -1.32 -1.53 -0.78
C LEU A 32 -2.45 -1.78 0.24
N LEU A 33 -2.91 -0.74 0.93
CA LEU A 33 -4.04 -0.86 1.86
C LEU A 33 -5.34 -1.22 1.14
N GLU A 34 -5.61 -0.60 -0.02
CA GLU A 34 -6.82 -0.88 -0.80
C GLU A 34 -6.84 -2.32 -1.34
N THR A 35 -5.68 -2.83 -1.78
CA THR A 35 -5.53 -4.24 -2.15
C THR A 35 -5.81 -5.17 -0.96
N SER A 36 -5.20 -4.90 0.21
CA SER A 36 -5.40 -5.69 1.43
C SER A 36 -6.86 -5.71 1.88
N ILE A 37 -7.53 -4.56 1.83
CA ILE A 37 -8.96 -4.44 2.16
C ILE A 37 -9.80 -5.30 1.22
N ALA A 38 -9.56 -5.23 -0.10
CA ALA A 38 -10.30 -6.01 -1.08
C ALA A 38 -10.10 -7.53 -0.89
N GLU A 39 -8.89 -7.96 -0.53
CA GLU A 39 -8.60 -9.36 -0.21
C GLU A 39 -9.31 -9.83 1.07
N GLY A 40 -9.28 -9.02 2.13
CA GLY A 40 -9.97 -9.33 3.38
C GLY A 40 -11.50 -9.38 3.23
N GLU A 41 -12.07 -8.49 2.43
CA GLU A 41 -13.50 -8.51 2.09
C GLU A 41 -13.89 -9.77 1.30
N ARG A 42 -13.05 -10.18 0.35
CA ARG A 42 -13.24 -11.43 -0.40
C ARG A 42 -13.19 -12.65 0.50
N ALA A 43 -12.20 -12.72 1.39
CA ALA A 43 -12.06 -13.80 2.37
C ALA A 43 -13.30 -13.93 3.29
N LEU A 44 -13.84 -12.80 3.75
CA LEU A 44 -15.06 -12.77 4.55
C LEU A 44 -16.31 -13.20 3.77
N ARG A 45 -16.43 -12.77 2.50
CA ARG A 45 -17.59 -13.09 1.66
C ARG A 45 -17.63 -14.57 1.31
N ASP A 46 -16.50 -15.11 0.87
CA ASP A 46 -16.45 -16.46 0.33
C ASP A 46 -16.34 -17.51 1.45
N LYS A 47 -16.09 -17.05 2.70
CA LYS A 47 -15.69 -17.90 3.83
C LYS A 47 -14.54 -18.80 3.41
N THR A 48 -13.56 -18.21 2.73
CA THR A 48 -12.46 -18.94 2.11
C THR A 48 -11.15 -18.37 2.62
N ASP A 49 -10.18 -19.22 2.93
CA ASP A 49 -8.87 -18.77 3.35
C ASP A 49 -8.15 -18.09 2.15
N PRO A 50 -7.74 -16.81 2.26
CA PRO A 50 -7.09 -16.10 1.17
C PRO A 50 -5.71 -16.66 0.78
N ARG A 51 -5.05 -17.47 1.64
CA ARG A 51 -3.77 -18.11 1.31
C ARG A 51 -3.92 -19.45 0.59
N SER A 52 -4.91 -20.25 0.95
CA SER A 52 -5.08 -21.61 0.42
C SER A 52 -6.22 -21.76 -0.59
N GLY A 53 -7.20 -20.84 -0.60
CA GLY A 53 -8.38 -20.95 -1.45
C GLY A 53 -9.42 -21.97 -0.94
N GLU A 54 -9.22 -22.56 0.23
CA GLU A 54 -10.11 -23.57 0.81
C GLU A 54 -11.21 -22.96 1.69
N PRO A 55 -12.40 -23.60 1.81
CA PRO A 55 -13.47 -23.14 2.70
C PRO A 55 -12.99 -23.14 4.17
N LEU A 56 -13.14 -22.00 4.84
CA LEU A 56 -12.88 -21.84 6.27
C LEU A 56 -13.86 -22.73 7.06
N PRO A 57 -13.37 -23.67 7.88
CA PRO A 57 -14.24 -24.52 8.69
C PRO A 57 -15.11 -23.66 9.62
N GLY A 58 -16.35 -24.10 9.90
CA GLY A 58 -17.34 -23.34 10.69
C GLY A 58 -16.88 -22.93 12.11
N ALA A 59 -15.76 -23.45 12.59
CA ALA A 59 -15.08 -23.06 13.83
C ALA A 59 -14.23 -21.76 13.71
N CYS A 60 -14.16 -21.12 12.53
CA CYS A 60 -13.34 -19.94 12.25
C CYS A 60 -13.87 -18.59 12.78
N LYS A 61 -14.71 -18.57 13.83
CA LYS A 61 -15.21 -17.29 14.40
C LYS A 61 -14.08 -16.34 14.82
N GLY A 62 -13.01 -16.88 15.41
CA GLY A 62 -11.83 -16.09 15.78
C GLY A 62 -11.07 -15.52 14.58
N HIS A 63 -10.95 -16.31 13.50
CA HIS A 63 -10.32 -15.84 12.26
C HIS A 63 -11.14 -14.75 11.58
N CYS A 64 -12.46 -14.93 11.47
CA CYS A 64 -13.35 -13.90 10.94
C CYS A 64 -13.33 -12.63 11.81
N ALA A 65 -13.31 -12.77 13.13
CA ALA A 65 -13.19 -11.62 14.04
C ALA A 65 -11.86 -10.87 13.84
N GLN A 66 -10.76 -11.58 13.63
CA GLN A 66 -9.47 -10.98 13.30
C GLN A 66 -9.51 -10.24 11.95
N LEU A 67 -10.09 -10.85 10.91
CA LEU A 67 -10.24 -10.21 9.60
C LEU A 67 -11.07 -8.92 9.71
N ILE A 68 -12.19 -8.95 10.43
CA ILE A 68 -13.02 -7.75 10.67
C ILE A 68 -12.22 -6.67 11.41
N SER A 69 -11.47 -7.05 12.45
CA SER A 69 -10.63 -6.10 13.21
C SER A 69 -9.53 -5.48 12.34
N ASN A 70 -8.88 -6.27 11.49
CA ASN A 70 -7.87 -5.79 10.56
C ASN A 70 -8.49 -4.83 9.54
N LEU A 71 -9.61 -5.22 8.92
CA LEU A 71 -10.33 -4.37 7.96
C LEU A 71 -10.75 -3.03 8.55
N ALA A 72 -11.21 -3.00 9.80
CA ALA A 72 -11.55 -1.75 10.49
C ALA A 72 -10.33 -0.84 10.59
N THR A 73 -9.17 -1.39 10.98
CA THR A 73 -7.92 -0.66 11.12
C THR A 73 -7.41 -0.16 9.75
N GLU A 74 -7.41 -1.03 8.74
CA GLU A 74 -6.93 -0.71 7.40
C GLU A 74 -7.77 0.38 6.72
N ARG A 75 -9.10 0.35 6.90
CA ARG A 75 -9.99 1.40 6.39
C ARG A 75 -9.72 2.76 7.04
N VAL A 76 -9.52 2.80 8.35
CA VAL A 76 -9.16 4.04 9.07
C VAL A 76 -7.82 4.59 8.57
N LEU A 77 -6.82 3.72 8.37
CA LEU A 77 -5.52 4.12 7.83
C LEU A 77 -5.62 4.62 6.38
N ALA A 78 -6.39 3.95 5.54
CA ALA A 78 -6.61 4.36 4.15
C ALA A 78 -7.26 5.76 4.10
N GLU A 79 -8.28 5.99 4.93
CA GLU A 79 -8.96 7.27 5.00
C GLU A 79 -8.03 8.39 5.49
N HIS A 80 -7.21 8.11 6.51
CA HIS A 80 -6.22 9.06 6.99
C HIS A 80 -5.19 9.44 5.90
N ILE A 81 -4.73 8.46 5.12
CA ILE A 81 -3.81 8.72 4.00
C ILE A 81 -4.49 9.53 2.90
N ARG A 82 -5.75 9.23 2.55
CA ARG A 82 -6.53 10.04 1.59
C ARG A 82 -6.64 11.48 2.06
N ALA A 83 -6.94 11.72 3.33
CA ALA A 83 -7.00 13.05 3.91
C ALA A 83 -5.66 13.78 3.83
N MET A 84 -4.54 13.10 4.12
CA MET A 84 -3.19 13.69 3.98
C MET A 84 -2.83 14.05 2.53
N ILE A 85 -3.25 13.23 1.56
CA ILE A 85 -3.05 13.52 0.14
C ILE A 85 -3.92 14.71 -0.27
N ALA A 86 -5.19 14.73 0.12
CA ALA A 86 -6.13 15.81 -0.19
C ALA A 86 -5.70 17.15 0.41
N ALA A 87 -5.14 17.18 1.62
CA ALA A 87 -4.67 18.40 2.26
C ALA A 87 -3.39 18.99 1.63
N ARG A 88 -2.74 18.26 0.70
CA ARG A 88 -1.53 18.69 -0.01
C ARG A 88 -1.80 19.13 -1.46
N ASN A 89 -2.98 18.80 -1.99
CA ASN A 89 -3.44 19.21 -3.32
C ASN A 89 -4.25 20.50 -3.23
#